data_AF-A0A329QDJ1-F1
#
_entry.id   AF-A0A329QDJ1-F1
#
_cell.length_a   1.000
_cell.length_b   1.000
_cell.length_c   1.000
_cell.angle_alpha   90.00
_cell.angle_beta   90.00
_cell.angle_gamma   90.00
#
_symmetry.space_group_name_H-M   'P 1'
#
loop_
_entity.id
_entity.type
_entity.pdbx_description
1 polymer ?
#
loop_
_entity_poly.entity_id
_entity_poly.type
_entity_poly.pdbx_seq_one_letter_code
_entity_poly.pdbx_strand_id
1 'polypeptide(L)' 'MKNNLNDLISQAKRNNTQAMMEIIQRFEPKIKKSLHQTSFQNRDDLKQDLIIKFIEVVHNWDIEKGEMSL' A
#
# COMPACT_ATOMS: atom_id res chain seq x y z
N MET A 1 -1.45 -2.64 -21.21
CA MET A 1 -0.05 -2.66 -20.73
C MET A 1 -0.08 -2.61 -19.22
N LYS A 2 0.68 -3.48 -18.52
CA LYS A 2 0.77 -3.39 -17.05
C LYS A 2 1.62 -2.18 -16.69
N ASN A 3 1.06 -1.23 -15.95
CA ASN A 3 1.81 -0.09 -15.44
C ASN A 3 2.90 -0.59 -14.48
N ASN A 4 4.11 -0.05 -14.59
CA ASN A 4 5.17 -0.37 -13.63
C ASN A 4 4.85 0.25 -12.26
N LEU A 5 5.51 -0.20 -11.19
CA LEU A 5 5.16 0.22 -9.83
C LEU A 5 5.34 1.74 -9.63
N ASN A 6 6.37 2.33 -10.24
CA ASN A 6 6.67 3.76 -10.11
C ASN A 6 5.57 4.63 -10.76
N ASP A 7 5.08 4.20 -11.92
CA ASP A 7 3.96 4.84 -12.61
C ASP A 7 2.68 4.75 -11.78
N LEU A 8 2.37 3.58 -11.21
CA LEU A 8 1.23 3.43 -10.31
C LEU A 8 1.32 4.32 -9.08
N ILE A 9 2.49 4.42 -8.43
CA ILE A 9 2.67 5.31 -7.27
C ILE A 9 2.47 6.76 -7.68
N SER A 10 3.02 7.16 -8.83
CA SER A 10 2.88 8.53 -9.35
C SER A 10 1.41 8.88 -9.64
N GLN A 11 0.65 7.94 -10.21
CA GLN A 11 -0.79 8.10 -10.45
C GLN A 11 -1.58 8.12 -9.13
N ALA A 12 -1.27 7.22 -8.20
CA ALA A 12 -1.95 7.11 -6.92
C ALA A 12 -1.80 8.40 -6.09
N LYS A 13 -0.60 9.00 -6.08
CA LYS A 13 -0.35 10.31 -5.47
C LYS A 13 -1.19 11.45 -6.05
N ARG A 14 -1.58 11.34 -7.32
CA ARG A 14 -2.49 12.28 -8.01
C ARG A 14 -3.96 11.93 -7.79
N ASN A 15 -4.28 11.22 -6.70
CA ASN A 15 -5.62 10.78 -6.33
C ASN A 15 -6.27 9.78 -7.32
N ASN A 16 -5.47 9.05 -8.11
CA ASN A 16 -5.99 7.95 -8.91
C ASN A 16 -6.25 6.72 -8.02
N THR A 17 -7.50 6.53 -7.63
CA THR A 17 -7.94 5.43 -6.77
C THR A 17 -7.74 4.06 -7.40
N GLN A 18 -7.86 3.93 -8.73
CA GLN A 18 -7.62 2.69 -9.44
C GLN A 18 -6.14 2.28 -9.35
N ALA A 19 -5.23 3.24 -9.50
CA ALA A 19 -3.81 2.99 -9.34
C ALA A 19 -3.46 2.56 -7.92
N MET A 20 -4.03 3.23 -6.90
CA MET A 20 -3.87 2.84 -5.49
C MET A 20 -4.36 1.40 -5.24
N MET A 21 -5.56 1.08 -5.75
CA MET A 21 -6.14 -0.26 -5.61
C MET A 21 -5.26 -1.33 -6.26
N GLU A 22 -4.70 -1.04 -7.44
CA GLU A 22 -3.79 -1.96 -8.12
C GLU A 22 -2.48 -2.18 -7.32
N ILE A 23 -1.94 -1.13 -6.69
CA ILE A 23 -0.79 -1.28 -5.78
C ILE A 23 -1.17 -2.19 -4.61
N ILE A 24 -2.27 -1.91 -3.91
CA ILE A 24 -2.73 -2.71 -2.77
C ILE A 24 -2.91 -4.18 -3.18
N GLN A 25 -3.54 -4.46 -4.32
CA GLN A 25 -3.72 -5.82 -4.83
C GLN A 25 -2.39 -6.53 -5.12
N ARG A 26 -1.39 -5.81 -5.65
CA ARG A 26 -0.04 -6.38 -5.86
C ARG A 26 0.66 -6.76 -4.55
N PHE A 27 0.40 -6.02 -3.46
CA PHE A 27 0.99 -6.29 -2.14
C PHE A 27 0.14 -7.24 -1.27
N GLU A 28 -1.10 -7.51 -1.66
CA GLU A 28 -2.04 -8.37 -0.92
C GLU A 28 -1.49 -9.75 -0.53
N PRO A 29 -0.74 -10.46 -1.40
CA PRO A 29 -0.13 -11.74 -1.03
C PRO A 29 0.89 -11.62 0.11
N LYS A 30 1.63 -10.50 0.18
CA LYS A 30 2.58 -10.24 1.28
C LYS A 30 1.83 -9.88 2.56
N ILE A 31 0.81 -9.04 2.47
CA ILE A 31 -0.04 -8.64 3.60
C ILE A 31 -0.67 -9.87 4.26
N LYS A 32 -1.31 -10.74 3.47
CA LYS A 32 -1.91 -12.00 3.96
C LYS A 32 -0.90 -12.89 4.67
N LYS A 33 0.29 -13.07 4.10
CA LYS A 33 1.35 -13.90 4.71
C LYS A 33 1.78 -13.35 6.08
N SER A 34 1.90 -12.03 6.23
CA SER A 34 2.23 -11.40 7.51
C SER A 34 1.10 -11.55 8.53
N LEU A 35 -0.17 -11.39 8.11
CA LEU A 35 -1.33 -11.53 9.00
C LEU A 35 -1.55 -12.97 9.50
N HIS A 36 -1.04 -13.98 8.80
CA HIS A 36 -1.10 -15.36 9.33
C HIS A 36 -0.28 -15.57 10.61
N GLN A 37 0.65 -14.66 10.91
CA GLN A 37 1.46 -14.68 12.14
C GLN A 37 0.72 -14.06 13.34
N THR A 38 -0.49 -13.50 13.13
CA THR A 38 -1.32 -12.90 14.17
C THR A 38 -2.50 -13.81 14.53
N SER A 39 -3.14 -13.52 15.68
CA SER A 39 -4.37 -14.18 16.10
C SER A 39 -5.48 -13.97 15.07
N PHE A 40 -6.23 -15.04 14.79
CA PHE A 40 -7.29 -15.03 13.76
C PHE A 40 -8.29 -13.89 13.97
N GLN A 41 -8.67 -13.67 15.23
CA GLN A 41 -9.65 -12.65 15.65
C GLN A 41 -9.21 -11.23 15.29
N ASN A 42 -7.90 -10.97 15.20
CA ASN A 42 -7.36 -9.64 14.94
C ASN A 42 -7.01 -9.42 13.46
N ARG A 43 -7.12 -10.45 12.60
CA ARG A 43 -6.59 -10.38 11.22
C ARG A 43 -7.28 -9.35 10.36
N ASP A 44 -8.60 -9.25 10.46
CA ASP A 44 -9.38 -8.34 9.63
C ASP A 44 -9.16 -6.88 10.02
N ASP A 45 -9.13 -6.58 11.33
CA ASP A 45 -8.82 -5.25 11.83
C ASP A 45 -7.38 -4.84 11.48
N LEU A 46 -6.41 -5.72 11.75
CA LEU A 46 -5.00 -5.46 11.41
C LEU A 46 -4.79 -5.31 9.89
N LYS A 47 -5.58 -6.01 9.06
CA LYS A 47 -5.55 -5.84 7.61
C LYS A 47 -5.98 -4.43 7.22
N GLN A 48 -7.07 -3.93 7.81
CA GLN A 48 -7.57 -2.58 7.52
C GLN A 48 -6.57 -1.52 7.96
N ASP A 49 -6.05 -1.62 9.18
CA ASP A 49 -5.04 -0.70 9.69
C ASP A 49 -3.78 -0.67 8.80
N LEU A 50 -3.34 -1.85 8.34
CA LEU A 50 -2.19 -1.94 7.46
C LEU A 50 -2.46 -1.29 6.09
N ILE A 51 -3.68 -1.44 5.54
CA ILE A 51 -4.07 -0.80 4.28
C ILE A 51 -4.10 0.72 4.44
N ILE A 52 -4.64 1.24 5.55
CA ILE A 52 -4.67 2.68 5.82
C ILE A 52 -3.24 3.24 5.88
N LYS A 53 -2.37 2.62 6.69
CA LYS A 53 -0.95 3.02 6.77
C LYS A 53 -0.24 2.92 5.43
N PHE A 54 -0.57 1.91 4.63
CA PHE A 54 0.01 1.75 3.31
C PHE A 54 -0.37 2.92 2.38
N ILE A 55 -1.65 3.33 2.40
CA ILE A 55 -2.14 4.49 1.63
C ILE A 55 -1.41 5.77 2.07
N GLU A 56 -1.30 6.00 3.38
CA GLU A 56 -0.57 7.14 3.95
C GLU A 56 0.88 7.16 3.47
N VAL A 57 1.57 6.02 3.54
CA VAL A 57 2.94 5.90 3.04
C VAL A 57 3.01 6.23 1.55
N VAL A 58 2.14 5.68 0.70
CA VAL A 58 2.17 5.97 -0.75
C VAL A 58 1.97 7.46 -1.04
N HIS A 59 1.12 8.15 -0.28
CA HIS A 59 0.90 9.59 -0.44
C HIS A 59 2.07 10.43 0.06
N ASN A 60 2.67 10.06 1.20
CA ASN A 60 3.70 10.85 1.88
C ASN A 60 5.14 10.49 1.47
N TRP A 61 5.34 9.33 0.83
CA TRP A 61 6.66 8.84 0.45
C TRP A 61 7.26 9.69 -0.66
N ASP A 62 8.34 10.43 -0.41
CA ASP A 62 8.99 11.21 -1.46
C ASP A 62 9.92 10.33 -2.30
N ILE A 63 9.52 10.01 -3.53
CA ILE A 63 10.26 9.08 -4.41
C ILE A 63 11.65 9.63 -4.73
N GLU A 64 11.82 10.96 -4.75
CA GLU A 64 13.07 11.62 -5.11
C GLU A 64 14.11 11.65 -3.99
N LYS A 65 13.69 11.51 -2.72
CA LYS A 65 14.60 11.62 -1.57
C LYS A 65 14.93 10.30 -0.90
N GLY A 66 14.19 9.22 -1.17
CA GLY A 66 14.38 7.94 -0.48
C GLY A 66 14.13 8.01 1.03
N GLU A 67 13.53 9.09 1.51
CA GLU A 67 13.26 9.37 2.93
C GLU A 67 11.78 9.77 3.09
N MET A 68 11.15 9.33 4.17
CA MET A 68 9.83 9.83 4.56
C MET A 68 9.97 11.28 5.02
N SER A 69 9.24 12.21 4.39
CA SER A 69 9.08 13.55 4.95
C SER A 69 8.14 13.45 6.16
N LEU A 70 8.71 13.60 7.36
CA LEU A 70 8.00 13.74 8.64
C LEU A 70 7.62 15.19 8.90
#